data_AF-A0A8R1E634-F1
#
_entry.id   AF-A0A8R1E634-F1
#
_cell.length_a   1.000
_cell.length_b   1.000
_cell.length_c   1.000
_cell.angle_alpha   90.00
_cell.angle_beta   90.00
_cell.angle_gamma   90.00
#
_symmetry.space_group_name_H-M   'P 1'
#
loop_
_entity.id
_entity.type
_entity.pdbx_description
1 polymer ?
#
loop_
_entity_poly.entity_id
_entity_poly.type
_entity_poly.pdbx_seq_one_letter_code
_entity_poly.pdbx_strand_id
1 'polypeptide(L)'
;MWETDESPTETEISAVINGQSMNSRSINSTLNKLLERSWQLDLLGIEPPTAVKNKQTLNEELIKRFKATAVKDKDDKIHVQFPFNRKEEHLNDNYLVAVKRLISLVEKQLTNSVTRDAYHDIIMQQLASGIIEVAPEAEKQMGPHYFIPHRVIENLDSLTTKLRIVIDASSHMKNELSLNDCIYPGPSILKSIVGILLTREPFI
;
A
#
# COMPACT_ATOMS: atom_id res chain seq x y z
N MET A 1 24.55 -14.84 14.10
CA MET A 1 24.73 -15.25 12.70
C MET A 1 23.34 -15.60 12.21
N TRP A 2 22.66 -14.65 11.58
CA TRP A 2 21.28 -14.80 11.16
C TRP A 2 21.31 -15.39 9.74
N GLU A 3 20.79 -16.60 9.57
CA GLU A 3 20.58 -17.16 8.23
C GLU A 3 19.49 -16.36 7.53
N THR A 4 19.79 -15.88 6.33
CA THR A 4 18.87 -15.18 5.45
C THR A 4 17.82 -16.16 4.93
N ASP A 5 16.56 -15.90 5.25
CA ASP A 5 15.39 -16.65 4.82
C ASP A 5 15.13 -16.33 3.33
N GLU A 6 15.64 -17.15 2.42
CA GLU A 6 15.26 -17.08 1.01
C GLU A 6 13.85 -17.66 0.85
N SER A 7 12.89 -16.77 0.59
CA SER A 7 11.53 -17.14 0.21
C SER A 7 11.55 -17.97 -1.08
N PRO A 8 10.83 -19.10 -1.14
CA PRO A 8 10.76 -19.90 -2.35
C PRO A 8 10.13 -19.10 -3.49
N THR A 9 10.72 -19.23 -4.68
CA THR A 9 10.28 -18.47 -5.87
C THR A 9 8.94 -19.01 -6.39
N GLU A 10 8.16 -18.17 -7.06
CA GLU A 10 6.85 -18.51 -7.64
C GLU A 10 6.90 -19.75 -8.58
N THR A 11 8.08 -20.00 -9.14
CA THR A 11 8.44 -21.18 -9.94
C THR A 11 8.37 -22.49 -9.15
N GLU A 12 8.80 -22.48 -7.88
CA GLU A 12 8.83 -23.67 -7.02
C GLU A 12 7.43 -24.09 -6.58
N ILE A 13 6.55 -23.11 -6.32
CA ILE A 13 5.13 -23.35 -5.99
C ILE A 13 4.40 -23.94 -7.20
N SER A 14 4.69 -23.45 -8.41
CA SER A 14 4.08 -23.93 -9.65
C SER A 14 4.52 -25.36 -10.03
N ALA A 15 5.75 -25.75 -9.68
CA ALA A 15 6.27 -27.10 -9.96
C ALA A 15 5.58 -28.19 -9.13
N VAL A 16 5.18 -27.89 -7.89
CA VAL A 16 4.44 -28.82 -7.01
C VAL A 16 3.05 -29.12 -7.56
N ILE A 17 2.39 -28.15 -8.18
CA ILE A 17 1.04 -28.29 -8.74
C ILE A 17 1.06 -29.09 -10.06
N ASN A 18 2.13 -28.98 -10.85
CA ASN A 18 2.22 -29.54 -12.21
C ASN A 18 2.87 -30.94 -12.31
N GLY A 19 3.06 -31.64 -11.18
CA GLY A 19 3.42 -33.07 -11.19
C GLY A 19 4.76 -33.40 -11.86
N GLN A 20 5.71 -32.46 -11.91
CA GLN A 20 7.08 -32.78 -12.33
C GLN A 20 7.81 -33.50 -11.19
N SER A 21 8.53 -34.58 -11.54
CA SER A 21 9.22 -35.46 -10.60
C SER A 21 10.30 -34.73 -9.80
N MET A 22 9.91 -34.15 -8.67
CA MET A 22 10.82 -33.69 -7.63
C MET A 22 11.18 -34.86 -6.72
N ASN A 23 12.45 -34.93 -6.32
CA ASN A 23 12.97 -35.96 -5.43
C ASN A 23 12.14 -36.01 -4.14
N SER A 24 11.70 -37.19 -3.69
CA SER A 24 10.69 -37.36 -2.62
C SER A 24 11.08 -36.68 -1.29
N ARG A 25 12.38 -36.50 -1.03
CA ARG A 25 12.88 -35.73 0.12
C ARG A 25 12.59 -34.23 0.03
N SER A 26 12.62 -33.64 -1.16
CA SER A 26 12.37 -32.22 -1.40
C SER A 26 10.88 -31.86 -1.29
N ILE A 27 10.01 -32.80 -1.68
CA ILE A 27 8.56 -32.63 -1.54
C ILE A 27 8.17 -32.67 -0.07
N ASN A 28 8.69 -33.65 0.69
CA ASN A 28 8.41 -33.77 2.11
C ASN A 28 8.94 -32.59 2.93
N SER A 29 10.12 -32.05 2.60
CA SER A 29 10.63 -30.85 3.28
C SER A 29 9.77 -29.62 3.01
N THR A 30 9.31 -29.44 1.77
CA THR A 30 8.40 -28.33 1.40
C THR A 30 7.04 -28.47 2.09
N LEU A 31 6.49 -29.69 2.12
CA LEU A 31 5.21 -29.98 2.78
C LEU A 31 5.30 -29.75 4.29
N ASN A 32 6.41 -30.17 4.93
CA ASN A 32 6.64 -29.94 6.35
C ASN A 32 6.76 -28.45 6.67
N LYS A 33 7.46 -27.67 5.85
CA LYS A 33 7.52 -26.20 6.00
C LYS A 33 6.13 -25.55 5.87
N LEU A 34 5.32 -26.00 4.92
CA LEU A 34 3.95 -25.51 4.75
C LEU A 34 3.05 -25.89 5.93
N LEU A 35 3.20 -27.12 6.46
CA LEU A 35 2.45 -27.59 7.62
C LEU A 35 2.85 -26.80 8.88
N GLU A 36 4.15 -26.65 9.14
CA GLU A 36 4.67 -25.81 10.22
C GLU A 36 4.13 -24.39 10.12
N ARG A 37 4.16 -23.80 8.92
CA ARG A 37 3.59 -22.47 8.67
C ARG A 37 2.08 -22.44 8.92
N SER A 38 1.33 -23.45 8.47
CA SER A 38 -0.11 -23.54 8.71
C SER A 38 -0.49 -23.64 10.19
N TRP A 39 0.42 -24.14 11.03
CA TRP A 39 0.26 -24.27 12.47
C TRP A 39 0.93 -23.13 13.26
N GLN A 40 1.51 -22.14 12.58
CA GLN A 40 1.92 -20.91 13.24
C GLN A 40 0.69 -20.17 13.74
N LEU A 41 0.67 -19.92 15.04
CA LEU A 41 -0.42 -19.21 15.72
C LEU A 41 -0.63 -17.79 15.16
N ASP A 42 0.42 -17.17 14.62
CA ASP A 42 0.36 -15.87 13.93
C ASP A 42 -0.61 -15.89 12.72
N LEU A 43 -0.70 -17.01 12.01
CA LEU A 43 -1.64 -17.22 10.89
C LEU A 43 -3.09 -17.32 11.36
N LEU A 44 -3.31 -17.77 12.61
CA LEU A 44 -4.61 -17.77 13.29
C LEU A 44 -4.91 -16.42 13.96
N GLY A 45 -4.04 -15.42 13.80
CA GLY A 45 -4.16 -14.11 14.42
C GLY A 45 -3.82 -14.09 15.92
N ILE A 46 -3.17 -15.15 16.43
CA ILE A 46 -2.75 -15.28 17.82
C ILE A 46 -1.26 -14.97 17.90
N GLU A 47 -0.95 -13.73 18.27
CA GLU A 47 0.41 -13.24 18.40
C GLU A 47 0.90 -13.39 19.85
N PRO A 48 2.21 -13.53 20.08
CA PRO A 48 2.76 -13.57 21.43
C PRO A 48 2.44 -12.27 22.19
N PRO A 49 2.20 -12.33 23.52
CA PRO A 49 1.80 -11.15 24.30
C PRO A 49 2.75 -9.95 24.20
N THR A 50 4.04 -10.20 23.96
CA THR A 50 5.06 -9.18 23.74
C THR A 50 4.83 -8.42 22.43
N ALA A 51 4.52 -9.12 21.34
CA ALA A 51 4.22 -8.52 20.04
C ALA A 51 2.93 -7.68 20.11
N VAL A 52 1.88 -8.20 20.77
CA VAL A 52 0.62 -7.47 20.98
C VAL A 52 0.85 -6.17 21.75
N LYS A 53 1.60 -6.23 22.86
CA LYS A 53 1.94 -5.03 23.65
C LYS A 53 2.72 -4.01 22.84
N ASN A 54 3.73 -4.45 22.08
CA ASN A 54 4.55 -3.56 21.25
C ASN A 54 3.74 -2.89 20.13
N LYS A 55 2.81 -3.62 19.51
CA LYS A 55 1.90 -3.05 18.51
C LYS A 55 0.95 -2.04 19.14
N GLN A 56 0.44 -2.33 20.34
CA GLN A 56 -0.46 -1.43 21.04
C GLN A 56 0.25 -0.12 21.44
N THR A 57 1.45 -0.20 22.00
CA THR A 57 2.23 1.00 22.35
C THR A 57 2.58 1.84 21.11
N LEU A 58 2.97 1.19 20.01
CA LEU A 58 3.18 1.88 18.73
C LEU A 58 1.91 2.57 18.23
N ASN A 59 0.77 1.89 18.27
CA ASN A 59 -0.52 2.44 17.84
C ASN A 59 -0.92 3.65 18.69
N GLU A 60 -0.75 3.59 20.00
CA GLU A 60 -1.00 4.71 20.91
C GLU A 60 -0.11 5.92 20.59
N GLU A 61 1.17 5.67 20.30
CA GLU A 61 2.10 6.72 19.87
C GLU A 61 1.69 7.36 18.54
N LEU A 62 1.30 6.55 17.55
CA LEU A 62 0.82 7.03 16.24
C LEU A 62 -0.43 7.90 16.37
N ILE A 63 -1.41 7.47 17.19
CA ILE A 63 -2.61 8.26 17.47
C ILE A 63 -2.26 9.57 18.17
N LYS A 64 -1.31 9.55 19.11
CA LYS A 64 -0.85 10.75 19.81
C LYS A 64 -0.20 11.74 18.83
N ARG A 65 0.68 11.26 17.95
CA ARG A 65 1.31 12.09 16.91
C ARG A 65 0.26 12.66 15.95
N PHE A 66 -0.66 11.83 15.46
CA PHE A 66 -1.76 12.26 14.59
C PHE A 66 -2.57 13.41 15.21
N LYS A 67 -2.96 13.27 16.48
CA LYS A 67 -3.71 14.33 17.19
C LYS A 67 -2.88 15.60 17.42
N ALA A 68 -1.58 15.46 17.66
CA ALA A 68 -0.69 16.57 17.92
C ALA A 68 -0.35 17.38 16.66
N THR A 69 -0.30 16.73 15.49
CA THR A 69 0.01 17.37 14.20
C THR A 69 -1.23 17.78 13.42
N ALA A 70 -2.43 17.48 13.92
CA ALA A 70 -3.68 17.90 13.32
C ALA A 70 -3.87 19.41 13.51
N VAL A 71 -3.79 20.16 12.40
CA VAL A 71 -4.01 21.60 12.35
C VAL A 71 -5.22 21.87 11.48
N LYS A 72 -6.06 22.83 11.90
CA LYS A 72 -7.22 23.27 11.15
C LYS A 72 -6.88 24.56 10.41
N ASP A 73 -7.09 24.58 9.10
CA ASP A 73 -6.90 25.78 8.29
C ASP A 73 -8.14 26.69 8.34
N LYS A 74 -8.03 27.89 7.76
CA LYS A 74 -9.06 28.93 7.65
C LYS A 74 -10.34 28.43 6.96
N ASP A 75 -10.21 27.43 6.08
CA ASP A 75 -11.32 26.80 5.37
C ASP A 75 -11.89 25.58 6.10
N ASP A 76 -11.63 25.44 7.40
CA ASP A 76 -12.11 24.34 8.26
C ASP A 76 -11.53 22.95 7.92
N LYS A 77 -10.58 22.87 6.97
CA LYS A 77 -9.89 21.65 6.57
C LYS A 77 -8.88 21.21 7.62
N ILE A 78 -8.80 19.90 7.87
CA ILE A 78 -7.85 19.31 8.80
C ILE A 78 -6.63 18.83 8.03
N HIS A 79 -5.47 19.42 8.32
CA HIS A 79 -4.18 19.01 7.81
C HIS A 79 -3.49 18.18 8.89
N VAL A 80 -2.99 17.00 8.52
CA VAL A 80 -2.26 16.13 9.44
C VAL A 80 -0.98 15.67 8.75
N GLN A 81 0.09 15.57 9.52
CA GLN A 81 1.35 15.03 9.02
C GLN A 81 1.20 13.54 8.69
N PHE A 82 1.84 13.08 7.61
CA PHE A 82 1.98 11.66 7.32
C PHE A 82 2.57 10.89 8.52
N PRO A 83 2.10 9.67 8.82
CA PRO A 83 2.63 8.87 9.92
C PRO A 83 3.94 8.19 9.51
N PHE A 84 4.96 9.00 9.30
CA PHE A 84 6.28 8.55 8.87
C PHE A 84 6.98 7.66 9.91
N ASN A 85 7.81 6.73 9.41
CA ASN A 85 8.49 5.71 10.21
C ASN A 85 10.01 5.91 10.37
N ARG A 86 10.49 7.13 10.10
CA ARG A 86 11.90 7.57 10.06
C ARG A 86 12.69 7.08 8.85
N LYS A 87 12.16 6.18 8.03
CA LYS A 87 12.83 5.77 6.79
C LYS A 87 12.72 6.84 5.70
N GLU A 88 11.82 7.81 5.85
CA GLU A 88 11.69 8.96 4.95
C GLU A 88 12.96 9.80 4.83
N GLU A 89 13.85 9.75 5.84
CA GLU A 89 15.19 10.36 5.78
C GLU A 89 16.05 9.79 4.65
N HIS A 90 15.72 8.58 4.17
CA HIS A 90 16.39 7.88 3.08
C HIS A 90 15.48 7.76 1.84
N LEU A 91 14.35 8.46 1.81
CA LEU A 91 13.44 8.47 0.67
C LEU A 91 14.01 9.38 -0.43
N ASN A 92 14.65 8.76 -1.41
CA ASN A 92 15.26 9.47 -2.53
C ASN A 92 14.22 9.98 -3.55
N ASP A 93 14.62 11.01 -4.31
CA ASP A 93 13.81 11.58 -5.38
C ASP A 93 13.54 10.54 -6.48
N ASN A 94 12.25 10.32 -6.78
CA ASN A 94 11.78 9.39 -7.80
C ASN A 94 11.24 10.09 -9.06
N TYR A 95 11.49 11.39 -9.24
CA TYR A 95 10.95 12.21 -10.34
C TYR A 95 11.13 11.56 -11.72
N LEU A 96 12.33 11.06 -12.03
CA LEU A 96 12.61 10.40 -13.32
C LEU A 96 11.74 9.16 -13.57
N VAL A 97 11.40 8.41 -12.52
CA VAL A 97 10.51 7.25 -12.61
C VAL A 97 9.08 7.72 -12.87
N ALA A 98 8.62 8.74 -12.14
CA ALA A 98 7.29 9.31 -12.29
C ALA A 98 7.07 9.89 -13.70
N VAL A 99 8.04 10.65 -14.22
CA VAL A 99 7.98 11.21 -15.59
C VAL A 99 7.92 10.12 -16.64
N LYS A 100 8.75 9.07 -16.54
CA LYS A 100 8.70 7.93 -17.49
C LYS A 100 7.34 7.23 -17.45
N ARG A 101 6.75 7.06 -16.26
CA ARG A 101 5.41 6.49 -16.10
C ARG A 101 4.34 7.40 -16.72
N LEU A 102 4.45 8.71 -16.54
CA LEU A 102 3.54 9.69 -17.13
C LEU A 102 3.60 9.68 -18.67
N ILE A 103 4.81 9.67 -19.24
CA ILE A 103 4.99 9.55 -20.70
C ILE A 103 4.33 8.25 -21.20
N SER A 104 4.60 7.12 -20.56
CA SER A 104 3.97 5.85 -20.94
C SER A 104 2.45 5.84 -20.76
N LEU A 105 1.90 6.58 -19.78
CA LEU A 105 0.46 6.73 -19.60
C LEU A 105 -0.14 7.46 -20.82
N VAL A 106 0.45 8.59 -21.20
CA VAL A 106 -0.01 9.42 -22.32
C VAL A 106 0.10 8.67 -23.65
N GLU A 107 1.24 8.03 -23.89
CA GLU A 107 1.53 7.35 -25.16
C GLU A 107 0.78 6.03 -25.36
N LYS A 108 0.43 5.32 -24.26
CA LYS A 108 -0.13 3.97 -24.37
C LYS A 108 -1.58 3.84 -23.90
N GLN A 109 -1.99 4.60 -22.89
CA GLN A 109 -3.34 4.48 -22.30
C GLN A 109 -4.26 5.62 -22.73
N LEU A 110 -3.73 6.84 -22.90
CA LEU A 110 -4.54 8.02 -23.28
C LEU A 110 -4.52 8.30 -24.79
N THR A 111 -4.40 7.26 -25.61
CA THR A 111 -4.34 7.37 -27.08
C THR A 111 -5.71 7.71 -27.69
N ASN A 112 -6.78 7.16 -27.13
CA ASN A 112 -8.17 7.45 -27.50
C ASN A 112 -8.62 8.79 -26.91
N SER A 113 -9.27 9.64 -27.71
CA SER A 113 -9.82 10.92 -27.26
C SER A 113 -10.84 10.73 -26.14
N VAL A 114 -11.72 9.72 -26.22
CA VAL A 114 -12.75 9.46 -25.20
C VAL A 114 -12.13 9.18 -23.83
N THR A 115 -11.12 8.32 -23.79
CA THR A 115 -10.36 7.99 -22.57
C THR A 115 -9.62 9.20 -22.02
N ARG A 116 -9.02 10.00 -22.92
CA ARG A 116 -8.26 11.20 -22.55
C ARG A 116 -9.15 12.30 -21.96
N ASP A 117 -10.30 12.54 -22.57
CA ASP A 117 -11.27 13.53 -22.11
C ASP A 117 -11.83 13.12 -20.75
N ALA A 118 -12.22 11.84 -20.59
CA ALA A 118 -12.66 11.31 -19.30
C ALA A 118 -11.57 11.38 -18.22
N TYR A 119 -10.31 11.10 -18.56
CA TYR A 119 -9.18 11.28 -17.65
C TYR A 119 -9.02 12.76 -17.22
N HIS A 120 -9.10 13.69 -18.17
CA HIS A 120 -9.01 15.12 -17.91
C HIS A 120 -10.15 15.58 -16.98
N ASP A 121 -11.38 15.17 -17.27
CA ASP A 121 -12.56 15.52 -16.47
C ASP A 121 -12.42 15.06 -15.01
N ILE A 122 -11.90 13.84 -14.77
CA ILE A 122 -11.66 13.34 -13.41
C ILE A 122 -10.63 14.22 -12.67
N ILE A 123 -9.53 14.58 -13.33
CA ILE A 123 -8.50 15.43 -12.72
C ILE A 123 -9.08 16.82 -12.41
N MET A 124 -9.82 17.43 -13.34
CA MET A 124 -10.43 18.74 -13.14
C MET A 124 -11.52 18.72 -12.06
N GLN A 125 -12.29 17.65 -11.96
CA GLN A 125 -13.26 17.46 -10.88
C GLN A 125 -12.58 17.33 -9.51
N GLN A 126 -11.49 16.59 -9.41
CA GLN A 126 -10.69 16.50 -8.17
C GLN A 126 -10.10 17.85 -7.78
N LEU A 127 -9.64 18.63 -8.75
CA LEU A 127 -9.13 19.98 -8.52
C LEU A 127 -10.25 20.92 -8.04
N ALA A 128 -11.41 20.92 -8.71
CA ALA A 128 -12.56 21.75 -8.34
C ALA A 128 -13.15 21.40 -6.97
N SER A 129 -13.09 20.13 -6.57
CA SER A 129 -13.51 19.67 -5.23
C SER A 129 -12.45 19.89 -4.15
N GLY A 130 -11.24 20.35 -4.52
CA GLY A 130 -10.14 20.58 -3.60
C GLY A 130 -9.54 19.30 -3.01
N ILE A 131 -9.69 18.17 -3.71
CA ILE A 131 -9.04 16.88 -3.37
C ILE A 131 -7.56 16.92 -3.76
N ILE A 132 -7.26 17.57 -4.90
CA ILE A 132 -5.89 17.82 -5.36
C ILE A 132 -5.67 19.32 -5.51
N GLU A 133 -4.42 19.73 -5.47
CA GLU A 133 -4.01 21.12 -5.68
C GLU A 133 -2.72 21.18 -6.49
N VAL A 134 -2.40 22.36 -7.02
CA VAL A 134 -1.15 22.58 -7.71
C VAL A 134 -0.04 22.70 -6.66
N ALA A 135 0.95 21.81 -6.72
CA ALA A 135 2.09 21.83 -5.82
C ALA A 135 2.85 23.18 -5.92
N PRO A 136 3.00 23.94 -4.82
CA PRO A 136 3.68 25.23 -4.85
C PRO A 136 5.17 25.09 -5.20
N GLU A 137 5.66 25.90 -6.14
CA GLU A 137 7.08 25.87 -6.55
C GLU A 137 8.04 26.16 -5.39
N ALA A 138 7.61 27.01 -4.45
CA ALA A 138 8.37 27.37 -3.26
C ALA A 138 8.59 26.19 -2.29
N GLU A 139 7.73 25.18 -2.34
CA GLU A 139 7.79 24.02 -1.44
C GLU A 139 8.71 22.92 -1.98
N LYS A 140 9.19 23.00 -3.23
CA LYS A 140 10.14 22.03 -3.83
C LYS A 140 11.51 21.95 -3.15
N GLN A 141 11.78 22.79 -2.15
CA GLN A 141 13.02 22.80 -1.38
C GLN A 141 12.81 22.35 0.07
N MET A 142 11.58 22.01 0.47
CA MET A 142 11.22 21.69 1.84
C MET A 142 10.84 20.21 2.00
N GLY A 143 11.68 19.46 2.70
CA GLY A 143 11.41 18.08 3.10
C GLY A 143 11.67 17.04 2.01
N PRO A 144 11.32 15.77 2.25
CA PRO A 144 11.42 14.72 1.25
C PRO A 144 10.34 14.91 0.18
N HIS A 145 10.76 14.90 -1.09
CA HIS A 145 9.86 14.99 -2.25
C HIS A 145 9.65 13.61 -2.87
N TYR A 146 8.40 13.25 -3.10
CA TYR A 146 8.05 12.00 -3.74
C TYR A 146 6.89 12.20 -4.73
N PHE A 147 7.13 11.84 -5.99
CA PHE A 147 6.18 11.97 -7.08
C PHE A 147 5.46 10.64 -7.24
N ILE A 148 4.17 10.58 -6.91
CA ILE A 148 3.44 9.33 -6.99
C ILE A 148 2.93 9.13 -8.42
N PRO A 149 3.44 8.15 -9.19
CA PRO A 149 2.91 7.88 -10.52
C PRO A 149 1.49 7.34 -10.42
N HIS A 150 0.74 7.48 -11.50
CA HIS A 150 -0.61 6.92 -11.61
C HIS A 150 -0.81 6.25 -12.97
N ARG A 151 -1.86 5.42 -13.03
CA ARG A 151 -2.31 4.75 -14.25
C ARG A 151 -3.83 4.80 -14.37
N VAL A 152 -4.33 4.59 -15.57
CA VAL A 152 -5.76 4.49 -15.84
C VAL A 152 -6.17 3.03 -15.93
N ILE A 153 -7.28 2.70 -15.27
CA ILE A 153 -7.94 1.40 -15.36
C ILE A 153 -9.32 1.60 -15.97
N GLU A 154 -9.53 1.02 -17.14
CA GLU A 154 -10.82 0.97 -17.80
C GLU A 154 -11.54 -0.32 -17.42
N ASN A 155 -12.80 -0.19 -17.02
CA ASN A 155 -13.69 -1.33 -16.85
C ASN A 155 -15.02 -0.98 -17.52
N LEU A 156 -15.17 -1.41 -18.77
CA LEU A 156 -16.35 -1.11 -19.59
C LEU A 156 -17.62 -1.78 -19.04
N ASP A 157 -17.46 -2.86 -18.28
CA ASP A 157 -18.55 -3.59 -17.62
C ASP A 157 -18.93 -2.97 -16.26
N SER A 158 -18.22 -1.93 -15.81
CA SER A 158 -18.54 -1.24 -14.56
C SER A 158 -19.83 -0.45 -14.69
N LEU A 159 -20.79 -0.74 -13.79
CA LEU A 159 -22.07 -0.03 -13.69
C LEU A 159 -21.90 1.44 -13.24
N THR A 160 -20.87 1.74 -12.45
CA THR A 160 -20.71 3.06 -11.80
C THR A 160 -19.63 3.92 -12.45
N THR A 161 -18.46 3.36 -12.77
CA THR A 161 -17.35 4.15 -13.30
C THR A 161 -16.54 3.37 -14.32
N LYS A 162 -16.63 3.79 -15.58
CA LYS A 162 -15.94 3.14 -16.70
C LYS A 162 -14.43 3.36 -16.68
N LEU A 163 -13.96 4.44 -16.05
CA LEU A 163 -12.54 4.83 -16.00
C LEU A 163 -12.14 5.26 -14.60
N ARG A 164 -11.07 4.69 -14.06
CA ARG A 164 -10.53 5.07 -12.74
C ARG A 164 -9.04 5.38 -12.81
N ILE A 165 -8.61 6.40 -12.08
CA ILE A 165 -7.20 6.74 -11.89
C ILE A 165 -6.70 6.03 -10.64
N VAL A 166 -5.67 5.21 -10.79
CA VAL A 166 -5.03 4.48 -9.69
C VAL A 166 -3.65 5.05 -9.47
N ILE A 167 -3.43 5.54 -8.25
CA ILE A 167 -2.16 6.08 -7.78
C ILE A 167 -1.29 4.93 -7.26
N ASP A 168 -0.01 4.90 -7.62
CA ASP A 168 0.95 3.85 -7.26
C ASP A 168 2.03 4.38 -6.30
N ALA A 169 1.67 4.44 -5.01
CA ALA A 169 2.58 4.81 -3.92
C ALA A 169 3.66 3.75 -3.61
N SER A 170 3.60 2.59 -4.28
CA SER A 170 4.62 1.54 -4.17
C SER A 170 5.73 1.64 -5.22
N SER A 171 5.61 2.56 -6.19
CA SER A 171 6.55 2.69 -7.31
C SER A 171 7.89 3.31 -6.90
N HIS A 172 8.93 2.49 -6.81
CA HIS A 172 10.30 2.90 -6.48
C HIS A 172 11.29 2.53 -7.59
N MET A 173 12.49 3.13 -7.57
CA MET A 173 13.62 2.66 -8.37
C MET A 173 14.21 1.40 -7.74
N LYS A 174 14.97 0.60 -8.51
CA LYS A 174 15.63 -0.59 -7.99
C LYS A 174 16.52 -0.23 -6.79
N ASN A 175 16.33 -0.94 -5.67
CA ASN A 175 17.04 -0.75 -4.40
C ASN A 175 16.72 0.57 -3.66
N GLU A 176 15.65 1.28 -4.05
CA GLU A 176 15.18 2.49 -3.37
C GLU A 176 13.91 2.23 -2.57
N LEU A 177 13.61 3.10 -1.61
CA LEU A 177 12.37 3.02 -0.83
C LEU A 177 11.17 3.57 -1.62
N SER A 178 10.00 2.97 -1.38
CA SER A 178 8.73 3.55 -1.80
C SER A 178 8.09 4.40 -0.70
N LEU A 179 7.12 5.24 -1.07
CA LEU A 179 6.36 6.01 -0.08
C LEU A 179 5.67 5.08 0.94
N ASN A 180 5.14 3.95 0.48
CA ASN A 180 4.52 2.95 1.35
C ASN A 180 5.52 2.35 2.36
N ASP A 181 6.81 2.25 2.01
CA ASP A 181 7.84 1.73 2.92
C ASP A 181 8.20 2.71 4.04
N CYS A 182 7.92 4.01 3.83
CA CYS A 182 8.23 5.10 4.75
C CYS A 182 7.05 5.47 5.67
N ILE A 183 5.86 4.91 5.44
CA ILE A 183 4.64 5.26 6.16
C ILE A 183 4.19 4.09 7.03
N TYR A 184 3.82 4.35 8.27
CA TYR A 184 3.12 3.37 9.09
C TYR A 184 1.68 3.18 8.58
N PRO A 185 1.18 1.94 8.45
CA PRO A 185 -0.19 1.67 8.03
C PRO A 185 -1.25 2.20 9.01
N GLY A 186 -0.82 2.56 10.22
CA GLY A 186 -1.69 2.98 11.30
C GLY A 186 -2.40 1.80 11.99
N PRO A 187 -3.08 2.07 13.10
CA PRO A 187 -3.88 1.07 13.79
C PRO A 187 -5.08 0.64 12.93
N SER A 188 -5.37 -0.67 12.92
CA SER A 188 -6.62 -1.16 12.33
C SER A 188 -7.82 -0.68 13.15
N ILE A 189 -8.72 0.05 12.49
CA ILE A 189 -10.01 0.48 13.06
C ILE A 189 -11.07 -0.62 12.90
N LEU A 190 -10.82 -1.59 12.01
CA LEU A 190 -11.72 -2.70 11.75
C LEU A 190 -11.69 -3.71 12.90
N LYS A 191 -12.88 -4.19 13.29
CA LYS A 191 -13.03 -5.29 14.24
C LYS A 191 -12.45 -6.57 13.63
N SER A 192 -11.84 -7.41 14.47
CA SER A 192 -11.40 -8.75 14.06
C SER A 192 -12.58 -9.55 13.51
N ILE A 193 -12.40 -10.19 12.35
CA ILE A 193 -13.41 -11.08 11.75
C ILE A 193 -13.80 -12.22 12.70
N VAL A 194 -12.82 -12.81 13.38
CA VAL A 194 -13.06 -13.83 14.40
C VAL A 194 -13.86 -13.25 15.56
N GLY A 195 -13.52 -12.03 15.99
CA GLY A 195 -14.31 -11.31 16.99
C GLY A 195 -15.76 -11.10 16.57
N ILE A 196 -16.01 -10.71 15.31
CA ILE A 196 -17.36 -10.56 14.76
C ILE A 196 -18.10 -11.90 14.75
N LEU A 197 -17.45 -12.98 14.32
CA LEU A 197 -18.06 -14.31 14.22
C LEU A 197 -18.35 -14.94 15.60
N LEU A 198 -17.50 -14.70 16.60
CA LEU A 198 -17.66 -15.22 17.96
C LEU A 198 -18.60 -14.36 18.81
N THR A 199 -18.72 -13.06 18.50
CA THR A 199 -19.66 -12.17 19.18
C THR A 199 -21.04 -12.38 18.57
N ARG A 200 -21.82 -13.27 19.18
CA ARG A 200 -23.24 -13.42 18.88
C ARG A 200 -24.00 -12.22 19.46
N GLU A 201 -24.02 -11.10 18.75
CA GLU A 201 -25.02 -10.05 19.00
C GLU A 201 -26.40 -10.69 18.75
N PRO A 202 -27.32 -10.73 19.73
CA PRO A 202 -28.71 -11.06 19.43
C PRO A 202 -29.21 -9.95 18.49
N PHE A 203 -29.58 -10.32 17.28
CA PHE A 203 -30.40 -9.47 16.43
C PHE A 203 -31.70 -9.21 17.22
N ILE A 204 -31.82 -8.03 17.80
CA ILE A 204 -33.07 -7.53 18.38
C ILE A 204 -33.95 -7.04 17.23
#